data_AF-A0AAV8ZC33-F1
#
_entry.id   AF-A0AAV8ZC33-F1
#
_cell.length_a   1.000
_cell.length_b   1.000
_cell.length_c   1.000
_cell.angle_alpha   90.00
_cell.angle_beta   90.00
_cell.angle_gamma   90.00
#
_symmetry.space_group_name_H-M   'P 1'
#
loop_
_entity.id
_entity.type
_entity.pdbx_description
1 polymer ?
#
loop_
_entity_poly.entity_id
_entity_poly.type
_entity_poly.pdbx_seq_one_letter_code
_entity_poly.pdbx_strand_id
1 'polypeptide(L)'
;MTDMVAIYAQQSLINLRQGIPSSKARAYINKHKLKYKEAALIMDSIKYCKKLGYSNKEILGTPQLLRVHPLELEQHYLSMEEGGFQSVGPKILARARYYMKREIKCLKDRKLICDSTEVPQNFLKYIEDKEINGGWMLPMKR
;
A
#
# COMPACT_ATOMS: atom_id res chain seq x y z
N MET A 1 -15.81 -10.89 -20.20
CA MET A 1 -15.92 -9.97 -19.03
C MET A 1 -14.58 -9.32 -18.65
N THR A 2 -13.43 -9.93 -19.00
CA THR A 2 -12.06 -9.49 -18.67
C THR A 2 -11.57 -8.24 -19.44
N ASP A 3 -12.18 -7.90 -20.57
CA ASP A 3 -11.69 -6.80 -21.43
C ASP A 3 -12.11 -5.40 -20.96
N MET A 4 -13.29 -5.22 -20.36
CA MET A 4 -13.73 -3.89 -19.90
C MET A 4 -12.88 -3.35 -18.75
N VAL A 5 -12.51 -4.19 -17.77
CA VAL A 5 -11.67 -3.79 -16.63
C VAL A 5 -10.29 -3.32 -17.10
N ALA A 6 -9.72 -4.00 -18.11
CA ALA A 6 -8.45 -3.62 -18.71
C ALA A 6 -8.53 -2.28 -19.47
N ILE A 7 -9.65 -1.99 -20.14
CA ILE A 7 -9.89 -0.73 -20.87
C ILE A 7 -10.01 0.45 -19.89
N TYR A 8 -10.72 0.29 -18.77
CA TYR A 8 -10.80 1.37 -17.77
C TYR A 8 -9.49 1.61 -17.04
N ALA A 9 -8.74 0.55 -16.69
CA ALA A 9 -7.40 0.70 -16.11
C ALA A 9 -6.42 1.38 -17.08
N GLN A 10 -6.59 1.16 -18.39
CA GLN A 10 -5.89 1.91 -19.44
C GLN A 10 -6.24 3.38 -19.41
N GLN A 11 -7.53 3.72 -19.38
CA GLN A 11 -7.97 5.11 -19.34
C GLN A 11 -7.47 5.84 -18.09
N SER A 12 -7.47 5.17 -16.94
CA SER A 12 -6.93 5.67 -15.67
C SER A 12 -5.43 6.04 -15.74
N LEU A 13 -4.63 5.19 -16.39
CA LEU A 13 -3.20 5.44 -16.58
C LEU A 13 -2.91 6.46 -17.69
N ILE A 14 -3.75 6.51 -18.72
CA ILE A 14 -3.73 7.54 -19.77
C ILE A 14 -4.02 8.92 -19.17
N ASN A 15 -4.94 9.01 -18.21
CA ASN A 15 -5.23 10.26 -17.51
C ASN A 15 -4.12 10.66 -16.52
N LEU A 16 -3.37 9.68 -15.97
CA LEU A 16 -2.27 9.95 -15.03
C LEU A 16 -1.11 10.71 -15.65
N ARG A 17 -0.80 10.49 -16.92
CA ARG A 17 0.12 11.34 -17.68
C ARG A 17 -0.64 11.80 -18.91
N GLN A 18 -1.04 13.07 -18.93
CA GLN A 18 -1.40 13.75 -20.18
C GLN A 18 -0.39 13.35 -21.26
N GLY A 19 -0.83 12.59 -22.27
CA GLY A 19 0.00 12.20 -23.42
C GLY A 19 0.74 10.85 -23.38
N ILE A 20 0.43 9.88 -22.50
CA ILE A 20 0.90 8.49 -22.76
C ILE A 20 0.04 7.87 -23.88
N PRO A 21 0.64 7.39 -24.99
CA PRO A 21 -0.07 6.61 -25.99
C PRO A 21 -0.69 5.35 -25.40
N SER A 22 -1.91 4.99 -25.80
CA SER A 22 -2.65 3.84 -25.26
C SER A 22 -1.86 2.52 -25.30
N SER A 23 -0.97 2.36 -26.30
CA SER A 23 -0.06 1.21 -26.41
C SER A 23 0.94 1.13 -25.24
N LYS A 24 1.51 2.25 -24.81
CA LYS A 24 2.43 2.33 -23.66
C LYS A 24 1.69 2.11 -22.34
N ALA A 25 0.47 2.62 -22.20
CA ALA A 25 -0.38 2.34 -21.04
C ALA A 25 -0.71 0.84 -20.93
N ARG A 26 -1.09 0.20 -22.05
CA ARG A 26 -1.31 -1.26 -22.13
C ARG A 26 -0.06 -2.05 -21.73
N ALA A 27 1.10 -1.69 -22.28
CA ALA A 27 2.36 -2.34 -21.95
C ALA A 27 2.70 -2.21 -20.47
N TYR A 28 2.48 -1.04 -19.88
CA TYR A 28 2.71 -0.78 -18.46
C TYR A 28 1.80 -1.65 -17.56
N ILE A 29 0.50 -1.70 -17.86
CA ILE A 29 -0.47 -2.54 -17.12
C ILE A 29 -0.05 -4.00 -17.13
N ASN A 30 0.31 -4.51 -18.30
CA ASN A 30 0.72 -5.91 -18.45
C ASN A 30 2.03 -6.20 -17.72
N LYS A 31 3.04 -5.34 -17.89
CA LYS A 31 4.35 -5.45 -17.23
C LYS A 31 4.22 -5.48 -15.71
N HIS A 32 3.32 -4.67 -15.15
CA HIS A 32 3.15 -4.52 -13.71
C HIS A 32 1.95 -5.29 -13.13
N LYS A 33 1.35 -6.19 -13.93
CA LYS A 33 0.23 -7.06 -13.54
C LYS A 33 -0.98 -6.29 -12.97
N LEU A 34 -1.22 -5.06 -13.45
CA LEU A 34 -2.34 -4.23 -13.00
C LEU A 34 -3.68 -4.65 -13.61
N LYS A 35 -3.67 -5.52 -14.64
CA LYS A 35 -4.88 -5.98 -15.34
C LYS A 35 -5.87 -6.76 -14.47
N TYR A 36 -5.41 -7.28 -13.34
CA TYR A 36 -6.22 -8.05 -12.39
C TYR A 36 -6.84 -7.18 -11.29
N LYS A 37 -6.60 -5.88 -11.33
CA LYS A 37 -7.10 -4.93 -10.34
C LYS A 37 -8.15 -4.04 -10.98
N GLU A 38 -9.18 -3.73 -10.21
CA GLU A 38 -10.23 -2.82 -10.63
C GLU A 38 -9.68 -1.43 -10.92
N ALA A 39 -10.13 -0.84 -12.02
CA ALA A 39 -9.69 0.47 -12.46
C ALA A 39 -9.95 1.56 -11.42
N ALA A 40 -11.09 1.49 -10.72
CA ALA A 40 -11.45 2.40 -9.64
C ALA A 40 -10.39 2.39 -8.53
N LEU A 41 -9.97 1.20 -8.07
CA LEU A 41 -8.93 1.08 -7.04
C LEU A 41 -7.57 1.62 -7.50
N ILE A 42 -7.24 1.48 -8.79
CA ILE A 42 -6.02 2.08 -9.35
C ILE A 42 -6.11 3.61 -9.33
N MET A 43 -7.27 4.18 -9.70
CA MET A 43 -7.54 5.62 -9.65
C MET A 43 -7.48 6.18 -8.23
N ASP A 44 -8.02 5.44 -7.26
CA ASP A 44 -7.99 5.86 -5.86
C ASP A 44 -6.56 5.84 -5.31
N SER A 45 -5.77 4.79 -5.62
CA SER A 45 -4.34 4.76 -5.26
C SER A 45 -3.59 5.94 -5.89
N ILE A 46 -3.89 6.29 -7.14
CA ILE A 46 -3.33 7.46 -7.83
C ILE A 46 -3.71 8.76 -7.11
N LYS A 47 -5.00 8.95 -6.82
CA LYS A 47 -5.53 10.16 -6.18
C LYS A 47 -4.92 10.33 -4.79
N TYR A 48 -4.79 9.24 -4.05
CA TYR A 48 -4.11 9.23 -2.77
C TYR A 48 -2.63 9.61 -2.89
N CYS A 49 -1.89 8.97 -3.80
CA CYS A 49 -0.49 9.35 -4.06
C CYS A 49 -0.33 10.83 -4.45
N LYS A 50 -1.31 11.38 -5.18
CA LYS A 50 -1.34 12.81 -5.53
C LYS A 50 -1.60 13.72 -4.34
N LYS A 51 -2.50 13.32 -3.43
CA LYS A 51 -2.74 14.01 -2.16
C LYS A 51 -1.46 14.08 -1.32
N LEU A 52 -0.64 13.03 -1.36
CA LEU A 52 0.69 13.00 -0.72
C LEU A 52 1.77 13.83 -1.44
N GLY A 53 1.44 14.51 -2.55
CA GLY A 53 2.38 15.34 -3.29
C GLY A 53 3.25 14.60 -4.31
N TYR A 54 3.02 13.30 -4.58
CA TYR A 54 3.86 12.55 -5.51
C TYR A 54 3.63 12.96 -6.97
N SER A 55 4.73 13.13 -7.71
CA SER A 55 4.70 13.38 -9.14
C SER A 55 4.23 12.16 -9.94
N ASN A 56 3.75 12.37 -11.17
CA ASN A 56 3.36 11.26 -12.05
C ASN A 56 4.54 10.32 -12.33
N LYS A 57 5.76 10.88 -12.42
CA LYS A 57 6.99 10.13 -12.64
C LYS A 57 7.28 9.20 -11.46
N GLU A 58 7.07 9.66 -10.23
CA GLU A 58 7.30 8.87 -9.03
C GLU A 58 6.28 7.73 -8.87
N ILE A 59 5.01 8.02 -9.14
CA ILE A 59 3.92 7.03 -9.10
C ILE A 59 4.17 5.93 -10.14
N LEU A 60 4.47 6.32 -11.38
CA LEU A 60 4.78 5.38 -12.46
C LEU A 60 6.13 4.67 -12.28
N GLY A 61 7.08 5.32 -11.60
CA GLY A 61 8.36 4.73 -11.21
C GLY A 61 8.23 3.72 -10.07
N THR A 62 7.10 3.71 -9.36
CA THR A 62 6.85 2.88 -8.18
C THR A 62 5.52 2.10 -8.33
N PRO A 63 5.42 1.17 -9.28
CA PRO A 63 4.17 0.45 -9.62
C PRO A 63 3.56 -0.34 -8.46
N GLN A 64 4.34 -0.65 -7.41
CA GLN A 64 3.87 -1.24 -6.16
C GLN A 64 2.73 -0.42 -5.53
N LEU A 65 2.81 0.91 -5.58
CA LEU A 65 1.78 1.81 -5.04
C LEU A 65 0.41 1.57 -5.68
N LEU A 66 0.41 1.17 -6.96
CA LEU A 66 -0.80 0.90 -7.72
C LEU A 66 -1.32 -0.53 -7.54
N ARG A 67 -0.50 -1.43 -6.98
CA ARG A 67 -0.90 -2.81 -6.70
C ARG A 67 -1.59 -2.94 -5.35
N VAL A 68 -1.14 -2.21 -4.34
CA VAL A 68 -1.70 -2.22 -2.98
C VAL A 68 -3.08 -1.54 -2.95
N HIS A 69 -4.02 -2.07 -2.15
CA HIS A 69 -5.35 -1.47 -2.00
C HIS A 69 -5.22 -0.02 -1.50
N PRO A 70 -6.00 0.96 -2.01
CA PRO A 70 -5.88 2.36 -1.61
C PRO A 70 -6.01 2.58 -0.09
N LEU A 71 -6.98 1.91 0.56
CA LEU A 71 -7.13 1.96 2.03
C LEU A 71 -5.89 1.44 2.76
N GLU A 72 -5.30 0.35 2.28
CA GLU A 72 -4.08 -0.20 2.88
C GLU A 72 -2.90 0.76 2.68
N LEU A 73 -2.84 1.43 1.52
CA LEU A 73 -1.81 2.43 1.24
C LEU A 73 -1.91 3.62 2.19
N GLU A 74 -3.13 4.07 2.47
CA GLU A 74 -3.41 5.14 3.44
C GLU A 74 -3.04 4.74 4.87
N GLN A 75 -3.47 3.55 5.30
CA GLN A 75 -3.12 3.02 6.61
C GLN A 75 -1.61 2.91 6.79
N HIS A 76 -0.88 2.39 5.79
CA HIS A 76 0.58 2.32 5.86
C HIS A 76 1.25 3.68 5.98
N TYR A 77 0.76 4.67 5.25
CA TYR A 77 1.29 6.04 5.34
C TYR A 77 1.08 6.60 6.76
N LEU A 78 -0.15 6.51 7.29
CA LEU A 78 -0.49 6.99 8.63
C LEU A 78 0.35 6.30 9.71
N SER A 79 0.46 4.97 9.66
CA SER A 79 1.29 4.23 10.61
C SER A 79 2.78 4.60 10.54
N MET A 80 3.28 4.96 9.35
CA MET A 80 4.65 5.45 9.21
C MET A 80 4.81 6.86 9.78
N GLU A 81 3.86 7.75 9.52
CA GLU A 81 3.85 9.10 10.06
C GLU A 81 3.80 9.10 11.59
N GLU A 82 2.87 8.32 12.18
CA GLU A 82 2.77 8.11 13.64
C GLU A 82 4.02 7.45 14.22
N GLY A 83 4.66 6.56 13.45
CA GLY A 83 5.95 5.96 13.80
C GLY A 83 7.15 6.92 13.72
N GLY A 84 6.92 8.19 13.41
CA GLY A 84 7.95 9.24 13.37
C GLY A 84 8.71 9.35 12.05
N PHE A 85 8.22 8.75 10.96
CA PHE A 85 8.83 8.94 9.64
C PHE A 85 8.53 10.35 9.11
N GLN A 86 9.53 11.23 9.12
CA GLN A 86 9.38 12.64 8.72
C GLN A 86 9.10 12.84 7.23
N SER A 87 9.48 11.89 6.37
CA SER A 87 9.20 11.93 4.93
C SER A 87 8.98 10.51 4.41
N VAL A 88 7.73 10.18 4.13
CA VAL A 88 7.37 8.89 3.53
C VAL A 88 7.41 9.05 2.01
N GLY A 89 8.54 8.70 1.40
CA GLY A 89 8.70 8.72 -0.05
C GLY A 89 7.98 7.55 -0.76
N PRO A 90 7.74 7.64 -2.08
CA PRO A 90 7.04 6.63 -2.88
C PRO A 90 7.57 5.20 -2.68
N LYS A 91 8.91 5.04 -2.70
CA LYS A 91 9.57 3.73 -2.52
C LYS A 91 9.46 3.20 -1.09
N ILE A 92 9.43 4.09 -0.10
CA ILE A 92 9.29 3.72 1.31
C ILE A 92 7.87 3.24 1.54
N LEU A 93 6.87 4.01 1.10
CA LEU A 93 5.45 3.66 1.21
C LEU A 93 5.14 2.32 0.51
N ALA A 94 5.66 2.14 -0.71
CA ALA A 94 5.54 0.89 -1.47
C ALA A 94 6.10 -0.35 -0.74
N ARG A 95 6.94 -0.14 0.27
CA ARG A 95 7.59 -1.20 1.07
C ARG A 95 7.32 -0.99 2.57
N ALA A 96 6.21 -0.33 2.93
CA ALA A 96 5.98 0.11 4.30
C ALA A 96 6.11 -1.01 5.33
N ARG A 97 5.46 -2.16 5.06
CA ARG A 97 5.57 -3.38 5.89
C ARG A 97 7.01 -3.85 6.10
N TYR A 98 7.87 -3.73 5.09
CA TYR A 98 9.28 -4.12 5.20
C TYR A 98 10.03 -3.19 6.16
N TYR A 99 9.87 -1.88 6.00
CA TYR A 99 10.52 -0.90 6.88
C TYR A 99 10.04 -1.03 8.33
N MET A 100 8.73 -1.14 8.56
CA MET A 100 8.18 -1.35 9.91
C MET A 100 8.73 -2.64 10.55
N LYS A 101 8.74 -3.77 9.83
CA LYS A 101 9.31 -5.02 10.34
C LYS A 101 10.81 -4.93 10.61
N ARG A 102 11.54 -4.21 9.75
CA ARG A 102 12.98 -4.01 9.91
C ARG A 102 13.29 -3.25 11.20
N GLU A 103 12.55 -2.18 11.50
CA GLU A 103 12.78 -1.43 12.74
C GLU A 103 12.47 -2.28 13.98
N ILE A 104 11.37 -3.05 13.99
CA ILE A 104 11.07 -4.01 15.07
C ILE A 104 12.23 -5.00 15.24
N LYS A 105 12.75 -5.55 14.13
CA LYS A 105 13.89 -6.46 14.18
C LYS A 105 15.13 -5.77 14.76
N CYS A 106 15.45 -4.54 14.35
CA CYS A 106 16.57 -3.79 14.89
C CYS A 106 16.45 -3.58 16.41
N LEU A 107 15.24 -3.30 16.92
CA LEU A 107 14.99 -3.14 18.35
C LEU A 107 15.21 -4.46 19.11
N LYS A 108 14.77 -5.58 18.53
CA LYS A 108 15.00 -6.94 19.06
C LYS A 108 16.48 -7.32 19.08
N ASP A 109 17.18 -7.15 17.96
CA ASP A 109 18.61 -7.46 17.82
C ASP A 109 19.47 -6.64 18.82
N ARG A 110 19.06 -5.41 19.14
CA ARG A 110 19.69 -4.55 20.14
C ARG A 110 19.26 -4.84 21.58
N LYS A 111 18.39 -5.82 21.80
CA LYS A 111 17.79 -6.17 23.09
C LYS A 111 17.07 -5.01 23.79
N LEU A 112 16.57 -4.04 23.00
CA LEU A 112 15.74 -2.94 23.49
C LEU A 112 14.29 -3.40 23.72
N ILE A 113 13.88 -4.46 23.02
CA ILE A 113 12.65 -5.22 23.28
C ILE A 113 12.99 -6.70 23.26
N CYS A 114 12.27 -7.51 24.04
CA CYS A 114 12.49 -8.97 24.08
C CYS A 114 12.16 -9.62 22.71
N ASP A 115 12.92 -10.64 22.33
CA ASP A 115 12.71 -11.38 21.08
C ASP A 115 11.34 -12.07 21.03
N SER A 116 10.86 -12.53 22.19
CA SER A 116 9.53 -13.15 22.35
C SER A 116 8.39 -12.13 22.34
N THR A 117 8.67 -10.83 22.28
CA THR A 117 7.64 -9.80 22.23
C THR A 117 6.93 -9.85 20.87
N GLU A 118 5.67 -10.27 20.92
CA GLU A 118 4.71 -10.20 19.81
C GLU A 118 4.17 -8.77 19.69
N VAL A 119 4.93 -7.89 19.03
CA VAL A 119 4.64 -6.45 18.93
C VAL A 119 3.22 -6.15 18.40
N PRO A 120 2.76 -6.76 17.30
CA PRO A 120 1.39 -6.50 16.81
C PRO A 120 0.31 -6.86 17.84
N GLN A 121 0.44 -7.99 18.52
CA GLN A 121 -0.54 -8.50 19.48
C GLN A 121 -0.53 -7.68 20.77
N ASN A 122 0.64 -7.19 21.20
CA ASN A 122 0.72 -6.27 22.33
C ASN A 122 0.09 -4.91 22.00
N PHE A 123 0.19 -4.43 20.77
CA PHE A 123 -0.47 -3.18 20.36
C PHE A 123 -2.00 -3.27 20.51
N LEU A 124 -2.60 -4.40 20.12
CA LEU A 124 -4.05 -4.62 20.24
C LEU A 124 -4.55 -4.54 21.69
N LYS A 125 -3.73 -4.93 22.68
CA LYS A 125 -4.13 -4.86 24.10
C LYS A 125 -4.44 -3.43 24.58
N TYR A 126 -3.96 -2.41 23.87
CA TYR A 126 -4.17 -1.01 24.21
C TYR A 126 -5.34 -0.37 23.45
N ILE A 127 -6.01 -1.12 22.57
CA ILE A 127 -7.23 -0.65 21.90
C ILE A 127 -8.39 -0.91 22.87
N GLU A 128 -9.13 0.12 23.27
CA GLU A 128 -10.27 -0.04 24.20
C GLU A 128 -11.55 -0.56 23.52
N ASP A 129 -11.58 -0.49 22.19
CA ASP A 129 -12.70 -0.93 21.37
C ASP A 129 -12.84 -2.46 21.37
N LYS A 130 -13.95 -2.95 21.94
CA LYS A 130 -14.25 -4.38 22.08
C LYS A 130 -14.57 -5.07 20.75
N GLU A 131 -15.04 -4.34 19.74
CA GLU A 131 -15.29 -4.91 18.41
C GLU A 131 -13.98 -5.20 17.70
N ILE A 132 -13.00 -4.31 17.85
CA ILE A 132 -11.64 -4.48 17.30
C ILE A 132 -10.88 -5.57 18.07
N ASN A 133 -11.02 -5.62 19.40
CA ASN A 133 -10.39 -6.64 20.24
C ASN A 133 -11.02 -8.04 20.13
N GLY A 134 -12.31 -8.14 19.83
CA GLY A 134 -13.05 -9.40 19.75
C GLY A 134 -13.16 -10.00 18.34
N GLY A 135 -12.95 -9.19 17.29
CA GLY A 135 -13.37 -9.54 15.92
C GLY A 135 -12.47 -10.47 15.10
N TRP A 136 -11.28 -10.84 15.57
CA TRP A 136 -10.33 -11.67 14.79
C TRP A 136 -10.37 -13.17 15.09
N MET A 137 -11.33 -13.67 15.89
CA MET A 137 -11.67 -15.10 15.91
C MET A 137 -12.54 -15.46 14.70
N LEU A 138 -12.00 -15.34 13.48
CA LEU A 138 -12.55 -16.14 12.39
C LEU A 138 -12.06 -17.59 12.57
N PRO A 139 -12.95 -18.59 12.53
CA PRO A 139 -12.54 -19.98 12.68
C PRO A 139 -11.56 -20.34 11.56
N MET A 140 -10.37 -20.79 11.94
CA MET A 140 -9.50 -21.53 11.01
C MET A 140 -10.31 -22.73 10.51
N LYS A 141 -10.83 -22.64 9.28
CA LYS A 141 -11.29 -23.83 8.56
C LYS A 141 -10.05 -24.71 8.37
N ARG A 142 -10.05 -25.83 9.09
CA ARG A 142 -9.15 -26.97 8.84
C ARG A 142 -9.50 -27.63 7.51
#